data_AF-A0AAN8FFJ3-F1
#
_entry.id   AF-A0AAN8FFJ3-F1
#
_cell.length_a   1.000
_cell.length_b   1.000
_cell.length_c   1.000
_cell.angle_alpha   90.00
_cell.angle_beta   90.00
_cell.angle_gamma   90.00
#
_symmetry.space_group_name_H-M   'P 1'
#
loop_
_entity.id
_entity.type
_entity.pdbx_description
1 polymer ?
#
loop_
_entity_poly.entity_id
_entity_poly.type
_entity_poly.pdbx_seq_one_letter_code
_entity_poly.pdbx_strand_id
1 'polypeptide(L)'
;CGPGVQTRTAECMAAHPIAGMIRLPYSECQSQSQPSLFEPCEARPCPLQEDSKTNNEEVPYKWENGDWGPCSASCLGGKQKAALLCRETATGRAVPWSQCDARTRPPQLVRQCNQHACPPLWQVGGFGACSVSCGSGTSTRTVKCVRPVSRSGGADAHVVLRDAECPLPKPTETETCGAIECPASWITGEWTECSASCGSGEQKRSVMCEGRDARGRRERRPEKECGADAKPAAVQMCSLGNCGKPQLLTNRVFEQNASEKKLTLGIGGVATLYQGKVPFPLFLQISGL
;
A
#
# COMPACT_ATOMS: atom_id res chain seq x y z
N CYS A 1 -16.77 46.12 -33.81
CA CYS A 1 -17.74 47.18 -33.50
C CYS A 1 -18.89 46.51 -32.73
N GLY A 2 -19.46 47.18 -31.73
CA GLY A 2 -20.43 46.55 -30.81
C GLY A 2 -19.80 45.73 -29.67
N PRO A 3 -20.60 45.00 -28.88
CA PRO A 3 -20.14 44.27 -27.70
C PRO A 3 -19.31 43.04 -28.10
N GLY A 4 -18.15 42.88 -27.47
CA GLY A 4 -17.20 41.79 -27.67
C GLY A 4 -16.59 41.34 -26.35
N VAL A 5 -15.66 40.40 -26.44
CA VAL A 5 -14.91 39.88 -25.28
C VAL A 5 -13.42 40.00 -25.60
N GLN A 6 -12.69 40.73 -24.76
CA GLN A 6 -11.24 40.77 -24.76
C GLN A 6 -10.69 39.60 -23.95
N THR A 7 -9.69 38.93 -24.51
CA THR A 7 -8.97 37.84 -23.84
C THR A 7 -7.64 38.35 -23.32
N ARG A 8 -7.34 38.10 -22.04
CA ARG A 8 -6.00 38.32 -21.47
C ARG A 8 -5.37 36.99 -21.05
N THR A 9 -4.05 36.93 -21.04
CA THR A 9 -3.30 35.80 -20.48
C THR A 9 -2.98 36.08 -19.02
N ALA A 10 -3.15 35.07 -18.16
CA ALA A 10 -2.70 35.12 -16.76
C ALA A 10 -1.52 34.16 -16.59
N GLU A 11 -0.42 34.66 -16.03
CA GLU A 11 0.78 33.88 -15.76
C GLU A 11 1.00 33.79 -14.24
N CYS A 12 1.33 32.60 -13.75
CA CYS A 12 1.67 32.39 -12.34
C CYS A 12 3.06 32.96 -12.09
N MET A 13 3.18 33.93 -11.17
CA MET A 13 4.46 34.56 -10.85
C MET A 13 4.68 34.56 -9.33
N ALA A 14 5.94 34.35 -8.92
CA ALA A 14 6.36 34.46 -7.52
C ALA A 14 7.50 35.48 -7.39
N ALA A 15 7.46 36.28 -6.31
CA ALA A 15 8.51 37.22 -5.99
C ALA A 15 9.68 36.49 -5.32
N HIS A 16 10.84 36.46 -5.97
CA HIS A 16 12.07 35.90 -5.44
C HIS A 16 13.00 37.02 -4.95
N PRO A 17 13.62 36.92 -3.75
CA PRO A 17 14.38 38.02 -3.16
C PRO A 17 15.58 38.52 -3.98
N ILE A 18 16.15 37.65 -4.82
CA ILE A 18 17.38 37.94 -5.60
C ILE A 18 17.08 38.10 -7.10
N ALA A 19 16.05 37.40 -7.61
CA ALA A 19 15.81 37.25 -9.05
C ALA A 19 14.59 38.03 -9.54
N GLY A 20 13.92 38.79 -8.66
CA GLY A 20 12.70 39.51 -8.99
C GLY A 20 11.52 38.56 -9.18
N MET A 21 10.62 38.88 -10.11
CA MET A 21 9.45 38.04 -10.39
C MET A 21 9.84 36.85 -11.27
N ILE A 22 9.58 35.64 -10.78
CA ILE A 22 9.83 34.39 -11.50
C ILE A 22 8.50 33.78 -11.95
N ARG A 23 8.45 33.35 -13.22
CA ARG A 23 7.30 32.63 -13.78
C ARG A 23 7.29 31.17 -13.30
N LEU A 24 6.18 30.74 -12.73
CA LEU A 24 5.96 29.40 -12.19
C LEU A 24 4.99 28.57 -13.06
N PRO A 25 5.02 27.24 -12.94
CA PRO A 25 3.98 26.37 -13.49
C PRO A 25 2.60 26.70 -12.92
N TYR A 26 1.56 26.57 -13.74
CA TYR A 26 0.19 26.93 -13.37
C TYR A 26 -0.35 26.15 -12.16
N SER A 27 0.17 24.95 -11.89
CA SER A 27 -0.19 24.11 -10.74
C SER A 27 0.14 24.72 -9.38
N GLU A 28 1.17 25.56 -9.29
CA GLU A 28 1.61 26.21 -8.04
C GLU A 28 0.62 27.29 -7.57
N CYS A 29 -0.18 27.86 -8.48
CA CYS A 29 -1.14 28.92 -8.19
C CYS A 29 -2.57 28.40 -7.85
N GLN A 30 -2.77 27.08 -7.73
CA GLN A 30 -4.10 26.45 -7.55
C GLN A 30 -4.81 26.78 -6.22
N SER A 31 -4.12 27.41 -5.27
CA SER A 31 -4.70 27.87 -3.99
C SER A 31 -5.35 29.26 -4.06
N GLN A 32 -5.22 29.99 -5.19
CA GLN A 32 -5.84 31.30 -5.38
C GLN A 32 -6.91 31.26 -6.48
N SER A 33 -7.97 32.06 -6.32
CA SER A 33 -9.03 32.20 -7.31
C SER A 33 -8.47 32.78 -8.61
N GLN A 34 -8.55 32.00 -9.70
CA GLN A 34 -8.07 32.41 -11.02
C GLN A 34 -8.79 33.69 -11.49
N PRO A 35 -8.05 34.73 -11.95
CA PRO A 35 -8.67 35.93 -12.49
C PRO A 35 -9.40 35.63 -13.80
N SER A 36 -10.47 36.37 -14.07
CA SER A 36 -11.21 36.25 -15.34
C SER A 36 -10.26 36.49 -16.52
N LEU A 37 -10.15 35.50 -17.39
CA LEU A 37 -9.37 35.59 -18.65
C LEU A 37 -10.14 36.34 -19.75
N PHE A 38 -11.41 36.64 -19.49
CA PHE A 38 -12.36 37.23 -20.41
C PHE A 38 -12.96 38.49 -19.78
N GLU A 39 -12.88 39.61 -20.50
CA GLU A 39 -13.44 40.89 -20.09
C GLU A 39 -14.34 41.44 -21.20
N PRO A 40 -15.56 41.90 -20.91
CA PRO A 40 -16.42 42.49 -21.93
C PRO A 40 -15.82 43.79 -22.44
N CYS A 41 -15.83 43.99 -23.77
CA CYS A 41 -15.36 45.21 -24.41
C CYS A 41 -16.42 45.77 -25.35
N GLU A 42 -16.49 47.08 -25.50
CA GLU A 42 -17.32 47.74 -26.50
C GLU A 42 -16.44 48.49 -27.49
N ALA A 43 -16.38 47.98 -28.72
CA ALA A 43 -15.74 48.70 -29.82
C ALA A 43 -16.70 49.73 -30.41
N ARG A 44 -16.15 50.80 -31.04
CA ARG A 44 -16.91 51.89 -31.68
C ARG A 44 -18.16 51.37 -32.41
N PRO A 45 -19.27 52.14 -32.41
CA PRO A 45 -20.52 51.75 -33.06
C PRO A 45 -20.25 51.28 -34.49
N CYS A 46 -20.82 50.14 -34.87
CA CYS A 46 -20.72 49.68 -36.24
C CYS A 46 -21.33 50.76 -37.14
N PRO A 47 -20.64 51.25 -38.17
CA PRO A 47 -21.28 52.11 -39.16
C PRO A 47 -22.46 51.32 -39.72
N LEU A 48 -23.66 51.77 -39.38
CA LEU A 48 -24.90 51.28 -39.97
C LEU A 48 -24.89 51.80 -41.40
N GLN A 49 -24.66 50.90 -42.34
CA GLN A 49 -25.08 51.16 -43.70
C GLN A 49 -26.59 50.90 -43.72
N GLU A 50 -27.35 51.99 -43.62
CA GLU A 50 -28.80 51.96 -43.83
C GLU A 50 -29.09 51.59 -45.30
N ASP A 51 -29.93 50.57 -45.38
CA ASP A 51 -30.92 50.26 -46.41
C ASP A 51 -30.48 49.89 -47.82
N SER A 52 -30.84 48.65 -48.16
CA SER A 52 -31.55 48.38 -49.40
C SER A 52 -32.67 47.38 -49.16
N LYS A 53 -33.86 47.97 -48.96
CA LYS A 53 -35.14 47.67 -49.63
C LYS A 53 -35.54 46.20 -49.83
N THR A 54 -36.73 45.90 -49.30
CA THR A 54 -37.67 44.88 -49.77
C THR A 54 -37.61 44.68 -51.29
N ASN A 55 -37.03 43.57 -51.70
CA ASN A 55 -37.43 42.84 -52.90
C ASN A 55 -37.56 41.38 -52.50
N ASN A 56 -38.60 40.73 -53.02
CA ASN A 56 -38.82 39.29 -52.92
C ASN A 56 -37.80 38.56 -53.81
N GLU A 57 -36.51 38.76 -53.54
CA GLU A 57 -35.39 38.06 -54.17
C GLU A 57 -35.08 36.83 -53.33
N GLU A 58 -35.12 35.66 -53.96
CA GLU A 58 -34.64 34.42 -53.35
C GLU A 58 -33.24 34.65 -52.80
N VAL A 59 -33.12 34.54 -51.47
CA VAL A 59 -31.85 34.75 -50.79
C VAL A 59 -30.84 33.78 -51.41
N PRO A 60 -29.73 34.27 -52.02
CA PRO A 60 -28.83 33.43 -52.81
C PRO A 60 -28.07 32.42 -51.95
N TYR A 61 -28.00 32.65 -50.62
CA TYR A 61 -27.35 31.77 -49.67
C TYR A 61 -28.25 31.51 -48.47
N LYS A 62 -28.34 30.24 -48.06
CA LYS A 62 -29.18 29.78 -46.96
C LYS A 62 -28.38 28.89 -45.99
N TRP A 63 -28.69 29.02 -44.71
CA TRP A 63 -28.19 28.11 -43.68
C TRP A 63 -28.91 26.76 -43.74
N GLU A 64 -28.13 25.68 -43.75
CA GLU A 64 -28.62 24.31 -43.72
C GLU A 64 -27.87 23.50 -42.66
N ASN A 65 -28.58 22.55 -42.02
CA ASN A 65 -27.95 21.59 -41.13
C ASN A 65 -27.31 20.48 -41.97
N GLY A 66 -26.00 20.33 -41.86
CA GLY A 66 -25.23 19.22 -42.39
C GLY A 66 -25.14 18.05 -41.42
N ASP A 67 -24.08 17.24 -41.58
CA ASP A 67 -23.89 16.01 -40.84
C ASP A 67 -23.69 16.21 -39.34
N TRP A 68 -24.02 15.17 -38.58
CA TRP A 68 -23.82 15.16 -37.14
C TRP A 68 -22.35 14.96 -36.80
N GLY A 69 -21.82 15.81 -35.93
CA GLY A 69 -20.49 15.65 -35.37
C GLY A 69 -20.36 14.42 -34.46
N PRO A 70 -19.16 14.14 -33.93
CA PRO A 70 -18.94 13.06 -32.97
C PRO A 70 -19.77 13.27 -31.70
N CYS A 71 -20.19 12.16 -31.07
CA CYS A 71 -20.93 12.24 -29.82
C CYS A 71 -20.02 12.68 -28.68
N SER A 72 -20.51 13.58 -27.83
CA SER A 72 -19.74 14.10 -26.69
C SER A 72 -19.38 13.04 -25.63
N ALA A 73 -20.02 11.87 -25.68
CA ALA A 73 -19.77 10.76 -24.76
C ALA A 73 -19.98 9.44 -25.50
N SER A 74 -19.21 8.41 -25.16
CA SER A 74 -19.36 7.06 -25.73
C SER A 74 -20.51 6.26 -25.11
N CYS A 75 -20.94 6.61 -23.90
CA CYS A 75 -22.00 5.94 -23.13
C CYS A 75 -22.60 6.90 -22.08
N LEU A 76 -23.67 6.48 -21.38
CA LEU A 76 -24.45 7.27 -20.40
C LEU A 76 -25.05 8.57 -20.97
N GLY A 77 -25.35 8.54 -22.26
CA GLY A 77 -25.88 9.67 -23.01
C GLY A 77 -24.80 10.69 -23.36
N GLY A 78 -24.87 11.23 -24.55
CA GLY A 78 -24.09 12.39 -24.99
C GLY A 78 -24.97 13.30 -25.82
N LYS A 79 -24.38 14.40 -26.29
CA LYS A 79 -25.01 15.31 -27.24
C LYS A 79 -24.16 15.40 -28.50
N GLN A 80 -24.80 15.31 -29.66
CA GLN A 80 -24.21 15.62 -30.97
C GLN A 80 -24.80 16.93 -31.45
N LYS A 81 -23.96 17.74 -32.10
CA LYS A 81 -24.38 18.97 -32.79
C LYS A 81 -24.32 18.72 -34.30
N ALA A 82 -25.35 19.14 -35.01
CA ALA A 82 -25.34 19.12 -36.48
C ALA A 82 -24.41 20.22 -36.99
N ALA A 83 -23.57 19.92 -37.98
CA ALA A 83 -22.74 20.95 -38.62
C ALA A 83 -23.65 22.00 -39.26
N LEU A 84 -23.34 23.29 -39.10
CA LEU A 84 -24.00 24.34 -39.89
C LEU A 84 -23.22 24.56 -41.18
N LEU A 85 -23.92 24.45 -42.29
CA LEU A 85 -23.38 24.69 -43.62
C LEU A 85 -24.11 25.90 -44.22
N CYS A 86 -23.33 26.80 -44.82
CA CYS A 86 -23.89 27.83 -45.68
C CYS A 86 -23.95 27.23 -47.09
N ARG A 87 -25.14 27.15 -47.68
CA ARG A 87 -25.32 26.63 -49.05
C ARG A 87 -25.84 27.72 -49.98
N GLU A 88 -25.36 27.70 -51.21
CA GLU A 88 -25.91 28.52 -52.29
C GLU A 88 -27.23 27.93 -52.80
N THR A 89 -28.27 28.75 -52.91
CA THR A 89 -29.63 28.33 -53.27
C THR A 89 -29.72 27.84 -54.72
N ALA A 90 -28.92 28.40 -55.64
CA ALA A 90 -28.92 28.04 -57.05
C ALA A 90 -28.23 26.69 -57.35
N THR A 91 -27.14 26.37 -56.65
CA THR A 91 -26.30 25.18 -56.94
C THR A 91 -26.31 24.14 -55.82
N GLY A 92 -26.84 24.47 -54.64
CA GLY A 92 -26.81 23.62 -53.45
C GLY A 92 -25.41 23.40 -52.86
N ARG A 93 -24.38 24.10 -53.36
CA ARG A 93 -22.99 23.91 -52.93
C ARG A 93 -22.71 24.57 -51.60
N ALA A 94 -21.93 23.89 -50.77
CA ALA A 94 -21.45 24.45 -49.51
C ALA A 94 -20.39 25.54 -49.80
N VAL A 95 -20.65 26.74 -49.29
CA VAL A 95 -19.79 27.91 -49.42
C VAL A 95 -19.27 28.35 -48.04
N PRO A 96 -18.22 29.18 -47.96
CA PRO A 96 -17.72 29.69 -46.69
C PRO A 96 -18.80 30.41 -45.87
N TRP A 97 -18.70 30.31 -44.54
CA TRP A 97 -19.70 30.86 -43.61
C TRP A 97 -19.90 32.38 -43.69
N SER A 98 -18.96 33.11 -44.29
CA SER A 98 -19.03 34.55 -44.49
C SER A 98 -20.10 34.98 -45.51
N GLN A 99 -20.54 34.08 -46.39
CA GLN A 99 -21.53 34.37 -47.43
C GLN A 99 -22.97 34.33 -46.91
N CYS A 100 -23.22 33.65 -45.80
CA CYS A 100 -24.52 33.64 -45.14
C CYS A 100 -24.58 34.70 -44.04
N ASP A 101 -25.70 35.42 -43.96
CA ASP A 101 -25.93 36.42 -42.91
C ASP A 101 -25.89 35.76 -41.52
N ALA A 102 -25.02 36.25 -40.64
CA ALA A 102 -24.88 35.75 -39.28
C ALA A 102 -26.15 35.98 -38.43
N ARG A 103 -26.98 37.00 -38.75
CA ARG A 103 -28.22 37.32 -38.03
C ARG A 103 -29.32 36.29 -38.27
N THR A 104 -29.30 35.63 -39.43
CA THR A 104 -30.27 34.59 -39.79
C THR A 104 -29.77 33.18 -39.47
N ARG A 105 -28.60 33.07 -38.82
CA ARG A 105 -28.02 31.79 -38.43
C ARG A 105 -28.96 31.07 -37.45
N PRO A 106 -29.47 29.88 -37.80
CA PRO A 106 -30.35 29.15 -36.91
C PRO A 106 -29.56 28.60 -35.72
N PRO A 107 -30.23 28.33 -34.58
CA PRO A 107 -29.61 27.64 -33.47
C PRO A 107 -29.11 26.27 -33.91
N GLN A 108 -27.92 25.90 -33.44
CA GLN A 108 -27.32 24.60 -33.71
C GLN A 108 -28.23 23.48 -33.22
N LEU A 109 -28.66 22.61 -34.14
CA LEU A 109 -29.49 21.48 -33.77
C LEU A 109 -28.68 20.51 -32.91
N VAL A 110 -29.25 20.10 -31.78
CA VAL A 110 -28.62 19.18 -30.83
C VAL A 110 -29.49 17.95 -30.68
N ARG A 111 -28.88 16.76 -30.81
CA ARG A 111 -29.55 15.49 -30.53
C ARG A 111 -28.84 14.73 -29.42
N GLN A 112 -29.59 13.84 -28.79
CA GLN A 112 -29.03 12.88 -27.84
C GLN A 112 -28.42 11.70 -28.60
N CYS A 113 -27.33 11.14 -28.07
CA CYS A 113 -26.63 9.99 -28.63
C CYS A 113 -26.14 9.08 -27.49
N ASN A 114 -25.80 7.83 -27.79
CA ASN A 114 -25.14 6.90 -26.87
C ASN A 114 -25.81 6.76 -25.48
N GLN A 115 -27.13 6.59 -25.46
CA GLN A 115 -27.92 6.47 -24.22
C GLN A 115 -27.74 5.14 -23.46
N HIS A 116 -26.93 4.21 -23.98
CA HIS A 116 -26.66 2.93 -23.34
C HIS A 116 -25.72 3.07 -22.14
N ALA A 117 -25.79 2.10 -21.23
CA ALA A 117 -24.89 2.01 -20.09
C ALA A 117 -23.43 1.80 -20.52
N CYS A 118 -22.48 2.36 -19.78
CA CYS A 118 -21.07 2.10 -20.03
C CYS A 118 -20.70 0.64 -19.70
N PRO A 119 -19.74 0.04 -20.43
CA PRO A 119 -19.19 -1.24 -20.03
C PRO A 119 -18.51 -1.15 -18.65
N PRO A 120 -18.51 -2.24 -17.87
CA PRO A 120 -17.82 -2.28 -16.59
C PRO A 120 -16.31 -2.28 -16.78
N LEU A 121 -15.61 -1.74 -15.79
CA LEU A 121 -14.16 -1.56 -15.79
C LEU A 121 -13.57 -1.87 -14.40
N TRP A 122 -12.29 -2.22 -14.39
CA TRP A 122 -11.55 -2.41 -13.14
C TRP A 122 -11.17 -1.08 -12.52
N GLN A 123 -11.65 -0.84 -11.30
CA GLN A 123 -11.14 0.22 -10.45
C GLN A 123 -10.02 -0.34 -9.59
N VAL A 124 -8.81 0.13 -9.84
CA VAL A 124 -7.59 -0.30 -9.16
C VAL A 124 -7.14 0.82 -8.21
N GLY A 125 -7.09 0.50 -6.93
CA GLY A 125 -6.53 1.37 -5.90
C GLY A 125 -5.01 1.33 -5.86
N GLY A 126 -4.41 2.26 -5.12
CA GLY A 126 -2.98 2.21 -4.79
C GLY A 126 -2.66 1.03 -3.88
N PHE A 127 -1.40 0.60 -3.90
CA PHE A 127 -0.88 -0.33 -2.91
C PHE A 127 -0.84 0.30 -1.52
N GLY A 128 -1.23 -0.47 -0.51
CA GLY A 128 -1.09 -0.10 0.89
C GLY A 128 0.35 -0.17 1.37
N ALA A 129 0.55 0.04 2.67
CA ALA A 129 1.85 -0.17 3.30
C ALA A 129 2.30 -1.64 3.17
N CYS A 130 3.60 -1.84 3.05
CA CYS A 130 4.17 -3.19 3.04
C CYS A 130 3.94 -3.87 4.39
N SER A 131 3.65 -5.18 4.39
CA SER A 131 3.46 -5.94 5.63
C SER A 131 4.70 -5.97 6.55
N VAL A 132 5.88 -5.76 5.98
CA VAL A 132 7.16 -5.68 6.69
C VAL A 132 8.00 -4.54 6.13
N SER A 133 8.90 -3.99 6.96
CA SER A 133 9.90 -3.02 6.51
C SER A 133 11.13 -3.68 5.87
N CYS A 134 11.37 -4.96 6.16
CA CYS A 134 12.49 -5.75 5.64
C CYS A 134 12.13 -7.23 5.57
N GLY A 135 12.84 -8.00 4.76
CA GLY A 135 12.74 -9.45 4.72
C GLY A 135 11.58 -10.00 3.91
N SER A 136 11.24 -9.34 2.79
CA SER A 136 10.21 -9.72 1.82
C SER A 136 8.81 -9.87 2.42
N GLY A 137 8.03 -8.80 2.34
CA GLY A 137 6.61 -8.78 2.66
C GLY A 137 5.71 -8.73 1.44
N THR A 138 4.46 -8.40 1.70
CA THR A 138 3.42 -8.26 0.67
C THR A 138 2.64 -6.99 0.95
N SER A 139 2.37 -6.24 -0.11
CA SER A 139 1.44 -5.11 -0.09
C SER A 139 0.17 -5.49 -0.83
N THR A 140 -0.97 -5.04 -0.31
CA THR A 140 -2.28 -5.29 -0.89
C THR A 140 -2.86 -4.00 -1.46
N ARG A 141 -3.63 -4.11 -2.53
CA ARG A 141 -4.42 -3.02 -3.11
C ARG A 141 -5.86 -3.46 -3.33
N THR A 142 -6.77 -2.50 -3.38
CA THR A 142 -8.18 -2.77 -3.67
C THR A 142 -8.40 -2.87 -5.18
N VAL A 143 -8.96 -3.97 -5.66
CA VAL A 143 -9.38 -4.13 -7.05
C VAL A 143 -10.87 -4.45 -7.06
N LYS A 144 -11.68 -3.57 -7.64
CA LYS A 144 -13.14 -3.73 -7.71
C LYS A 144 -13.62 -3.60 -9.15
N CYS A 145 -14.51 -4.49 -9.58
CA CYS A 145 -15.22 -4.30 -10.83
C CYS A 145 -16.32 -3.25 -10.64
N VAL A 146 -16.31 -2.18 -11.43
CA VAL A 146 -17.28 -1.09 -11.30
C VAL A 146 -17.88 -0.71 -12.65
N ARG A 147 -19.14 -0.29 -12.65
CA ARG A 147 -19.81 0.27 -13.82
C ARG A 147 -20.18 1.73 -13.57
N PRO A 148 -19.72 2.68 -14.40
CA PRO A 148 -20.17 4.06 -14.34
C PRO A 148 -21.69 4.14 -14.54
N VAL A 149 -22.37 4.89 -13.67
CA VAL A 149 -23.81 5.17 -13.75
C VAL A 149 -24.13 6.65 -13.84
N SER A 150 -23.19 7.53 -13.50
CA SER A 150 -23.34 8.97 -13.67
C SER A 150 -22.12 9.61 -14.29
N ARG A 151 -22.35 10.68 -15.07
CA ARG A 151 -21.30 11.55 -15.63
C ARG A 151 -20.87 12.68 -14.71
N SER A 152 -21.70 13.05 -13.73
CA SER A 152 -21.46 14.25 -12.91
C SER A 152 -20.33 14.11 -11.89
N GLY A 153 -19.83 12.89 -11.65
CA GLY A 153 -18.82 12.63 -10.62
C GLY A 153 -19.40 12.86 -9.22
N GLY A 154 -19.34 11.86 -8.35
CA GLY A 154 -19.96 11.92 -7.03
C GLY A 154 -19.90 10.57 -6.33
N ALA A 155 -20.42 10.50 -5.10
CA ALA A 155 -20.44 9.27 -4.31
C ALA A 155 -21.13 8.11 -5.04
N ASP A 156 -22.17 8.40 -5.82
CA ASP A 156 -22.94 7.43 -6.62
C ASP A 156 -22.52 7.41 -8.10
N ALA A 157 -21.28 7.80 -8.44
CA ALA A 157 -20.83 7.80 -9.83
C ALA A 157 -20.69 6.39 -10.44
N HIS A 158 -20.49 5.38 -9.59
CA HIS A 158 -20.23 4.00 -10.01
C HIS A 158 -20.98 3.01 -9.12
N VAL A 159 -21.38 1.89 -9.73
CA VAL A 159 -21.93 0.72 -9.01
C VAL A 159 -20.87 -0.38 -9.00
N VAL A 160 -20.63 -0.98 -7.83
CA VAL A 160 -19.74 -2.12 -7.67
C VAL A 160 -20.46 -3.39 -8.15
N LEU A 161 -19.79 -4.15 -9.02
CA LEU A 161 -20.30 -5.39 -9.61
C LEU A 161 -19.45 -6.58 -9.14
N ARG A 162 -19.84 -7.78 -9.57
CA ARG A 162 -19.04 -9.00 -9.39
C ARG A 162 -17.87 -8.99 -10.35
N ASP A 163 -16.76 -9.61 -9.94
CA ASP A 163 -15.53 -9.69 -10.73
C ASP A 163 -15.72 -10.29 -12.13
N ALA A 164 -16.64 -11.25 -12.27
CA ALA A 164 -16.96 -11.89 -13.55
C ALA A 164 -17.66 -10.97 -14.58
N GLU A 165 -18.20 -9.83 -14.15
CA GLU A 165 -18.85 -8.87 -15.05
C GLU A 165 -17.83 -8.01 -15.80
N CYS A 166 -16.59 -7.92 -15.31
CA CYS A 166 -15.55 -7.15 -15.97
C CYS A 166 -14.93 -7.96 -17.13
N PRO A 167 -14.80 -7.36 -18.33
CA PRO A 167 -14.39 -8.10 -19.53
C PRO A 167 -12.90 -8.46 -19.55
N LEU A 168 -12.09 -7.70 -18.81
CA LEU A 168 -10.65 -7.91 -18.73
C LEU A 168 -10.30 -8.81 -17.54
N PRO A 169 -9.18 -9.55 -17.58
CA PRO A 169 -8.70 -10.30 -16.43
C PRO A 169 -8.52 -9.41 -15.20
N LYS A 170 -8.86 -9.94 -14.02
CA LYS A 170 -8.72 -9.21 -12.75
C LYS A 170 -7.24 -8.87 -12.49
N PRO A 171 -6.90 -7.59 -12.29
CA PRO A 171 -5.57 -7.18 -11.86
C PRO A 171 -5.16 -7.83 -10.54
N THR A 172 -3.86 -8.06 -10.34
CA THR A 172 -3.34 -8.63 -9.09
C THR A 172 -3.65 -7.74 -7.89
N GLU A 173 -4.14 -8.32 -6.79
CA GLU A 173 -4.42 -7.58 -5.54
C GLU A 173 -3.22 -7.52 -4.60
N THR A 174 -2.21 -8.36 -4.83
CA THR A 174 -1.02 -8.51 -3.98
C THR A 174 0.25 -8.30 -4.78
N GLU A 175 1.23 -7.63 -4.19
CA GLU A 175 2.57 -7.45 -4.74
C GLU A 175 3.63 -7.68 -3.65
N THR A 176 4.79 -8.23 -4.03
CA THR A 176 5.93 -8.40 -3.13
C THR A 176 6.62 -7.05 -2.88
N CYS A 177 6.91 -6.74 -1.62
CA CYS A 177 7.54 -5.50 -1.21
C CYS A 177 8.55 -5.75 -0.09
N GLY A 178 9.35 -4.74 0.28
CA GLY A 178 10.29 -4.86 1.41
C GLY A 178 11.38 -5.90 1.19
N ALA A 179 11.83 -6.07 -0.07
CA ALA A 179 12.94 -6.94 -0.45
C ALA A 179 14.30 -6.34 -0.04
N ILE A 180 14.43 -6.09 1.26
CA ILE A 180 15.58 -5.46 1.92
C ILE A 180 16.01 -6.41 3.02
N GLU A 181 17.32 -6.59 3.21
CA GLU A 181 17.83 -7.41 4.31
C GLU A 181 17.47 -6.79 5.66
N CYS A 182 17.01 -7.62 6.60
CA CYS A 182 16.75 -7.18 7.97
C CYS A 182 18.04 -7.13 8.79
N PRO A 183 18.16 -6.17 9.71
CA PRO A 183 19.25 -6.16 10.68
C PRO A 183 19.25 -7.44 11.52
N ALA A 184 20.44 -7.91 11.89
CA ALA A 184 20.60 -9.08 12.74
C ALA A 184 20.16 -8.77 14.19
N SER A 185 19.55 -9.75 14.85
CA SER A 185 19.11 -9.64 16.24
C SER A 185 19.35 -10.94 17.02
N TRP A 186 19.46 -10.82 18.35
CA TRP A 186 19.61 -11.96 19.22
C TRP A 186 18.30 -12.72 19.35
N ILE A 187 18.31 -13.99 18.95
CA ILE A 187 17.20 -14.92 19.11
C ILE A 187 17.55 -15.90 20.23
N THR A 188 16.66 -16.02 21.21
CA THR A 188 16.81 -16.94 22.34
C THR A 188 15.79 -18.06 22.27
N GLY A 189 16.21 -19.30 22.51
CA GLY A 189 15.30 -20.42 22.72
C GLY A 189 14.76 -20.47 24.15
N GLU A 190 13.94 -21.48 24.39
CA GLU A 190 13.45 -21.81 25.72
C GLU A 190 14.59 -22.27 26.64
N TRP A 191 14.40 -22.07 27.94
CA TRP A 191 15.31 -22.61 28.95
C TRP A 191 15.13 -24.12 29.07
N THR A 192 16.24 -24.84 29.25
CA THR A 192 16.23 -26.24 29.64
C THR A 192 15.66 -26.39 31.04
N GLU A 193 15.28 -27.61 31.40
CA GLU A 193 15.03 -27.95 32.80
C GLU A 193 16.27 -27.64 33.67
N CYS A 194 16.00 -27.42 34.95
CA CYS A 194 17.05 -27.17 35.93
C CYS A 194 17.95 -28.41 36.04
N SER A 195 19.27 -28.21 36.09
CA SER A 195 20.23 -29.31 36.22
C SER A 195 20.08 -30.11 37.51
N ALA A 196 19.44 -29.51 38.52
CA ALA A 196 19.17 -30.14 39.80
C ALA A 196 17.67 -30.46 39.89
N SER A 197 17.31 -31.55 40.59
CA SER A 197 15.92 -31.88 40.91
C SER A 197 15.46 -31.25 42.23
N CYS A 198 16.39 -30.68 43.01
CA CYS A 198 16.19 -29.94 44.25
C CYS A 198 17.41 -29.04 44.48
N GLY A 199 17.29 -28.01 45.31
CA GLY A 199 18.38 -27.10 45.62
C GLY A 199 18.68 -26.11 44.47
N SER A 200 19.91 -25.63 44.42
CA SER A 200 20.39 -24.73 43.36
C SER A 200 20.90 -25.54 42.17
N GLY A 201 20.57 -25.09 40.97
CA GLY A 201 21.08 -25.65 39.72
C GLY A 201 21.24 -24.59 38.65
N GLU A 202 21.53 -25.05 37.43
CA GLU A 202 21.67 -24.21 36.26
C GLU A 202 20.69 -24.65 35.18
N GLN A 203 20.15 -23.69 34.45
CA GLN A 203 19.39 -23.92 33.23
C GLN A 203 20.08 -23.19 32.09
N LYS A 204 20.05 -23.78 30.90
CA LYS A 204 20.73 -23.29 29.70
C LYS A 204 19.70 -22.99 28.62
N ARG A 205 19.98 -22.05 27.73
CA ARG A 205 19.16 -21.81 26.53
C ARG A 205 20.05 -21.58 25.32
N SER A 206 19.50 -21.80 24.14
CA SER A 206 20.17 -21.37 22.91
C SER A 206 20.11 -19.85 22.77
N VAL A 207 21.23 -19.24 22.41
CA VAL A 207 21.34 -17.81 22.07
C VAL A 207 22.10 -17.73 20.76
N MET A 208 21.47 -17.19 19.72
CA MET A 208 22.04 -17.11 18.39
C MET A 208 21.73 -15.76 17.75
N CYS A 209 22.67 -15.24 16.98
CA CYS A 209 22.48 -14.05 16.18
C CYS A 209 21.85 -14.48 14.84
N GLU A 210 20.64 -14.01 14.55
CA GLU A 210 19.94 -14.30 13.29
C GLU A 210 19.49 -13.00 12.62
N GLY A 211 19.64 -12.97 11.29
CA GLY A 211 19.08 -11.95 10.42
C GLY A 211 18.11 -12.56 9.41
N ARG A 212 17.53 -11.72 8.55
CA ARG A 212 16.65 -12.16 7.48
C ARG A 212 17.14 -11.59 6.15
N ASP A 213 17.36 -12.45 5.15
CA ASP A 213 17.78 -12.02 3.82
C ASP A 213 16.67 -11.23 3.09
N ALA A 214 17.01 -10.63 1.95
CA ALA A 214 16.06 -9.86 1.15
C ALA A 214 14.86 -10.68 0.63
N ARG A 215 14.91 -12.02 0.72
CA ARG A 215 13.83 -12.95 0.33
C ARG A 215 13.04 -13.45 1.54
N GLY A 216 13.38 -13.02 2.75
CA GLY A 216 12.70 -13.42 3.96
C GLY A 216 13.22 -14.68 4.64
N ARG A 217 14.34 -15.26 4.19
CA ARG A 217 14.91 -16.44 4.82
C ARG A 217 15.73 -16.06 6.04
N ARG A 218 15.55 -16.81 7.13
CA ARG A 218 16.36 -16.67 8.34
C ARG A 218 17.76 -17.21 8.08
N GLU A 219 18.76 -16.45 8.48
CA GLU A 219 20.16 -16.85 8.36
C GLU A 219 20.89 -16.55 9.66
N ARG A 220 21.70 -17.50 10.11
CA ARG A 220 22.59 -17.30 11.25
C ARG A 220 23.68 -16.32 10.85
N ARG A 221 23.82 -15.26 11.63
CA ARG A 221 24.82 -14.20 11.43
C ARG A 221 25.94 -14.28 12.48
N PRO A 222 27.12 -13.73 12.20
CA PRO A 222 28.16 -13.50 13.19
C PRO A 222 27.68 -12.70 14.40
N GLU A 223 28.08 -13.11 15.61
CA GLU A 223 27.68 -12.45 16.87
C GLU A 223 27.99 -10.94 16.93
N LYS A 224 29.01 -10.49 16.19
CA LYS A 224 29.40 -9.08 16.10
C LYS A 224 28.31 -8.19 15.49
N GLU A 225 27.47 -8.73 14.60
CA GLU A 225 26.40 -7.99 13.94
C GLU A 225 25.22 -7.70 14.88
N CYS A 226 24.99 -8.53 15.89
CA CYS A 226 23.95 -8.32 16.91
C CYS A 226 24.43 -7.49 18.12
N GLY A 227 25.73 -7.16 18.19
CA GLY A 227 26.35 -6.45 19.30
C GLY A 227 26.57 -7.35 20.53
N ALA A 228 27.83 -7.45 20.99
CA ALA A 228 28.20 -8.29 22.12
C ALA A 228 27.58 -7.80 23.44
N ASP A 229 27.46 -6.49 23.62
CA ASP A 229 26.95 -5.89 24.86
C ASP A 229 25.45 -6.16 25.08
N ALA A 230 24.71 -6.43 24.00
CA ALA A 230 23.28 -6.76 24.03
C ALA A 230 23.02 -8.28 24.09
N LYS A 231 24.07 -9.12 24.17
CA LYS A 231 23.94 -10.58 24.12
C LYS A 231 23.21 -11.10 25.37
N PRO A 232 22.05 -11.77 25.21
CA PRO A 232 21.34 -12.35 26.34
C PRO A 232 22.14 -13.49 27.01
N ALA A 233 21.98 -13.65 28.33
CA ALA A 233 22.62 -14.73 29.07
C ALA A 233 22.17 -16.10 28.53
N ALA A 234 23.12 -17.00 28.22
CA ALA A 234 22.83 -18.36 27.77
C ALA A 234 22.67 -19.35 28.94
N VAL A 235 23.06 -18.95 30.15
CA VAL A 235 22.98 -19.73 31.38
C VAL A 235 22.37 -18.84 32.45
N GLN A 236 21.45 -19.38 33.24
CA GLN A 236 20.96 -18.73 34.45
C GLN A 236 20.82 -19.76 35.59
N MET A 237 20.86 -19.27 36.83
CA MET A 237 20.64 -20.10 38.01
C MET A 237 19.15 -20.40 38.20
N CYS A 238 18.83 -21.59 38.69
CA CYS A 238 17.50 -22.01 39.12
C CYS A 238 17.56 -22.53 40.56
N SER A 239 16.46 -22.41 41.30
CA SER A 239 16.36 -22.90 42.68
C SER A 239 15.05 -23.65 42.88
N LEU A 240 15.14 -24.97 43.11
CA LEU A 240 14.00 -25.89 43.22
C LEU A 240 13.71 -26.32 44.68
N GLY A 241 13.85 -25.38 45.63
CA GLY A 241 13.60 -25.63 47.06
C GLY A 241 14.69 -26.47 47.72
N ASN A 242 14.52 -26.85 48.99
CA ASN A 242 15.54 -27.65 49.69
C ASN A 242 15.53 -29.11 49.24
N CYS A 243 16.72 -29.69 49.08
CA CYS A 243 16.85 -31.13 48.97
C CYS A 243 16.43 -31.82 50.27
N GLY A 244 15.60 -32.85 50.15
CA GLY A 244 15.27 -33.71 51.28
C GLY A 244 16.55 -34.36 51.84
N LYS A 245 16.56 -34.63 53.16
CA LYS A 245 17.63 -35.41 53.78
C LYS A 245 17.77 -36.74 53.03
N PRO A 246 18.99 -37.24 52.78
CA PRO A 246 19.17 -38.52 52.11
C PRO A 246 18.44 -39.60 52.92
N GLN A 247 17.40 -40.19 52.32
CA GLN A 247 16.70 -41.32 52.91
C GLN A 247 17.40 -42.60 52.45
N LEU A 248 17.83 -43.41 53.42
CA LEU A 248 18.31 -44.77 53.16
C LEU A 248 17.17 -45.55 52.48
N LEU A 249 17.32 -45.82 51.18
CA LEU A 249 16.35 -46.60 50.39
C LEU A 249 16.11 -47.99 50.99
N THR A 250 17.07 -48.51 51.75
CA THR A 250 16.89 -49.72 52.54
C THR A 250 17.69 -49.59 53.83
N ASN A 251 17.10 -49.93 54.98
CA ASN A 251 17.82 -50.09 56.24
C ASN A 251 18.33 -51.54 56.38
N ARG A 252 18.94 -52.08 55.31
CA ARG A 252 19.48 -53.45 55.30
C ARG A 252 20.88 -53.41 55.86
N VAL A 253 21.05 -54.00 57.04
CA VAL A 253 22.37 -54.34 57.59
C VAL A 253 22.91 -55.50 56.75
N PHE A 254 24.03 -55.28 56.07
CA PHE A 254 24.75 -56.35 55.38
C PHE A 254 25.78 -56.94 56.35
N GLU A 255 25.51 -58.14 56.86
CA GLU A 255 26.50 -58.92 57.60
C GLU A 255 27.51 -59.53 56.61
N GLN A 256 28.71 -58.96 56.57
CA GLN A 256 29.78 -59.45 55.71
C GLN A 256 30.46 -60.67 56.35
N ASN A 257 29.91 -61.86 56.10
CA ASN A 257 30.45 -63.12 56.62
C ASN A 257 31.59 -63.71 55.76
N ALA A 258 32.00 -63.02 54.68
CA ALA A 258 33.12 -63.39 53.83
C ALA A 258 33.97 -62.16 53.49
N SER A 259 35.27 -62.26 53.80
CA SER A 259 36.27 -61.18 53.73
C SER A 259 36.55 -60.64 52.32
N GLU A 260 36.01 -61.25 51.26
CA GLU A 260 36.45 -61.00 49.88
C GLU A 260 35.41 -60.35 48.95
N LYS A 261 34.17 -60.11 49.42
CA LYS A 261 33.15 -59.45 48.58
C LYS A 261 33.10 -57.94 48.84
N LYS A 262 33.62 -57.15 47.90
CA LYS A 262 33.52 -55.68 47.87
C LYS A 262 32.06 -55.26 47.79
N LEU A 263 31.57 -54.53 48.79
CA LEU A 263 30.22 -53.94 48.79
C LEU A 263 30.28 -52.60 48.04
N THR A 264 29.55 -52.48 46.93
CA THR A 264 29.39 -51.20 46.22
C THR A 264 28.11 -50.54 46.69
N LEU A 265 28.22 -49.47 47.48
CA LEU A 265 27.06 -48.66 47.85
C LEU A 265 26.67 -47.77 46.66
N GLY A 266 25.42 -47.86 46.22
CA GLY A 266 24.89 -47.05 45.13
C GLY A 266 24.56 -45.62 45.56
N ILE A 267 25.55 -44.84 45.98
CA ILE A 267 25.47 -43.37 46.04
C ILE A 267 26.85 -42.80 45.72
N GLY A 268 27.14 -42.54 44.44
CA GLY A 268 28.14 -41.57 43.94
C GLY A 268 29.53 -41.43 44.60
N GLY A 269 29.98 -42.38 45.43
CA GLY A 269 31.17 -42.23 46.27
C GLY A 269 31.71 -43.58 46.75
N VAL A 270 33.01 -43.63 47.00
CA VAL A 270 33.74 -44.83 47.43
C VAL A 270 33.90 -44.79 48.94
N ALA A 271 33.32 -45.75 49.66
CA ALA A 271 33.58 -45.97 51.09
C ALA A 271 34.64 -47.07 51.27
N THR A 272 35.59 -46.87 52.19
CA THR A 272 36.62 -47.86 52.54
C THR A 272 36.30 -48.45 53.91
N LEU A 273 36.19 -49.78 53.99
CA LEU A 273 35.86 -50.51 55.22
C LEU A 273 37.14 -50.90 55.97
N TYR A 274 37.23 -50.62 57.27
CA TYR A 274 38.34 -51.04 58.13
C TYR A 274 37.89 -52.21 59.02
N GLN A 275 38.67 -53.29 59.12
CA GLN A 275 38.38 -54.43 60.01
C GLN A 275 38.55 -54.05 61.49
N GLY A 276 37.48 -54.22 62.29
CA GLY A 276 37.55 -54.21 63.75
C GLY A 276 37.76 -55.62 64.30
N LYS A 277 38.68 -55.78 65.26
CA LYS A 277 38.79 -57.01 66.07
C LYS A 277 37.66 -57.03 67.11
N VAL A 278 36.93 -58.15 67.14
CA VAL A 278 35.89 -58.49 68.16
C VAL A 278 36.45 -58.20 69.57
N PRO A 279 35.71 -57.54 70.49
CA PRO A 279 34.25 -57.57 70.61
C PRO A 279 33.47 -56.29 70.23
N PHE A 280 34.04 -55.33 69.49
CA PHE A 280 33.31 -54.11 69.11
C PHE A 280 32.78 -54.14 67.65
N PRO A 281 31.53 -53.71 67.39
CA PRO A 281 30.98 -53.66 66.04
C PRO A 281 31.70 -52.60 65.19
N LEU A 282 31.79 -52.89 63.88
CA LEU A 282 32.42 -52.04 62.86
C LEU A 282 31.75 -50.67 62.81
N PHE A 283 32.54 -49.60 62.96
CA PHE A 283 32.07 -48.23 62.78
C PHE A 283 32.23 -47.83 61.31
N LEU A 284 31.12 -47.45 60.68
CA LEU A 284 31.12 -46.83 59.37
C LEU A 284 31.20 -45.31 59.58
N GLN A 285 32.40 -44.74 59.45
CA GLN A 285 32.55 -43.28 59.47
C GLN A 285 32.28 -42.74 58.06
N ILE A 286 31.07 -42.25 57.84
CA ILE A 286 30.75 -41.45 56.65
C ILE A 286 31.10 -40.00 57.01
N SER A 287 32.31 -39.59 56.66
CA SER A 287 32.64 -38.17 56.63
C SER A 287 31.94 -37.56 55.42
N GLY A 288 30.93 -36.72 55.63
CA GLY A 288 30.21 -36.03 54.58
C GLY A 288 29.88 -34.60 54.96
N LEU A 289 30.75 -33.68 54.55
CA LEU A 289 30.44 -32.44 53.85
C LEU A 289 31.71 -32.00 53.09
#